data_AF-A0A8S2UN71-F1
#
_entry.id   AF-A0A8S2UN71-F1
#
_cell.length_a   1.000
_cell.length_b   1.000
_cell.length_c   1.000
_cell.angle_alpha   90.00
_cell.angle_beta   90.00
_cell.angle_gamma   90.00
#
_symmetry.space_group_name_H-M   'P 1'
#
loop_
_entity.id
_entity.type
_entity.pdbx_description
1 polymer ?
#
loop_
_entity_poly.entity_id
_entity_poly.type
_entity_poly.pdbx_seq_one_letter_code
_entity_poly.pdbx_strand_id
1 'polypeptide(L)'
;LKRENLLEKCSKIFGIDVDATQEKLKVISEWESGNELVAKSDVIKRECQNNEKIIVIGDSLTDVNASKCADIVFARDGLCNYLKEENIEFIEWTDFNH
;
A
#
# COMPACT_ATOMS: atom_id res chain seq x y z
N LEU A 1 9.33 -12.57 -16.77
CA LEU A 1 9.48 -11.09 -16.70
C LEU A 1 10.93 -10.72 -16.44
N LYS A 2 11.54 -9.88 -17.28
CA LYS A 2 12.80 -9.22 -16.94
C LYS A 2 12.51 -8.15 -15.88
N ARG A 3 13.19 -8.22 -14.73
CA ARG A 3 13.05 -7.30 -13.58
C ARG A 3 14.17 -6.26 -13.54
N GLU A 4 14.78 -5.98 -14.68
CA GLU A 4 15.91 -5.06 -14.80
C GLU A 4 15.43 -3.61 -14.53
N ASN A 5 16.18 -2.86 -13.73
CA ASN A 5 16.00 -1.41 -13.49
C ASN A 5 14.66 -0.95 -12.88
N LEU A 6 13.94 -1.82 -12.15
CA LEU A 6 12.70 -1.43 -11.46
C LEU A 6 12.91 -0.32 -10.41
N LEU A 7 14.05 -0.35 -9.72
CA LEU A 7 14.39 0.67 -8.72
C LEU A 7 14.56 2.06 -9.34
N GLU A 8 15.07 2.16 -10.57
CA GLU A 8 15.23 3.45 -11.27
C GLU A 8 13.89 4.12 -11.60
N LYS A 9 12.81 3.32 -11.67
CA LYS A 9 11.44 3.79 -11.93
C LYS A 9 10.62 3.93 -10.65
N CYS A 10 11.19 3.59 -9.50
CA CYS A 10 10.53 3.71 -8.20
C CYS A 10 10.92 5.05 -7.57
N SER A 11 9.95 5.94 -7.40
CA SER A 11 10.19 7.25 -6.77
C SER A 11 10.57 7.08 -5.29
N LYS A 12 9.81 6.28 -4.55
CA LYS A 12 9.99 6.04 -3.10
C LYS A 12 9.50 4.66 -2.71
N ILE A 13 10.17 4.05 -1.72
CA ILE A 13 9.75 2.82 -1.07
C ILE A 13 9.54 3.15 0.41
N PHE A 14 8.36 2.80 0.92
CA PHE A 14 8.03 2.90 2.34
C PHE A 14 7.84 1.50 2.90
N GLY A 15 8.57 1.19 3.96
CA GLY A 15 8.58 -0.11 4.60
C GLY A 15 9.01 0.00 6.05
N ILE A 16 8.91 -1.11 6.77
CA ILE A 16 9.49 -1.23 8.10
C ILE A 16 10.99 -1.47 7.99
N ASP A 17 11.73 -0.90 8.93
CA ASP A 17 13.10 -1.30 9.20
C ASP A 17 13.14 -2.18 10.46
N VAL A 18 14.23 -2.91 10.66
CA VAL A 18 14.39 -3.81 11.81
C VAL A 18 15.80 -3.68 12.37
N ASP A 19 15.89 -3.34 13.65
CA ASP A 19 17.13 -3.50 14.39
C ASP A 19 17.28 -4.97 14.82
N ALA A 20 18.26 -5.62 14.20
CA ALA A 20 18.64 -7.01 14.45
C ALA A 20 19.93 -7.14 15.27
N THR A 21 20.42 -6.06 15.89
CA THR A 21 21.69 -6.06 16.65
C THR A 21 21.55 -6.63 18.07
N GLN A 22 20.32 -6.74 18.58
CA GLN A 22 20.01 -7.27 19.90
C GLN A 22 19.56 -8.73 19.83
N GLU A 23 19.38 -9.36 21.00
CA GLU A 23 18.87 -10.74 21.11
C GLU A 23 17.46 -10.91 20.48
N LYS A 24 16.66 -9.84 20.48
CA LYS A 24 15.32 -9.82 19.87
C LYS A 24 15.28 -8.77 18.77
N LEU A 25 14.56 -9.10 17.69
CA LEU A 25 14.26 -8.13 16.64
C LEU A 25 13.41 -7.00 17.19
N LYS A 26 13.82 -5.77 16.91
CA LYS A 26 13.03 -4.58 17.21
C LYS A 26 12.59 -3.94 15.90
N VAL A 27 11.28 -3.85 15.70
CA VAL A 27 10.71 -3.13 14.56
C VAL A 27 10.95 -1.64 14.73
N ILE A 28 11.40 -0.99 13.66
CA ILE A 28 11.52 0.46 13.55
C ILE A 28 10.58 0.88 12.42
N SER A 29 9.52 1.59 12.77
CA SER A 29 8.62 2.16 11.78
C SER A 29 8.31 3.62 12.09
N GLU A 30 8.66 4.49 11.15
CA GLU A 30 8.30 5.91 11.18
C GLU A 30 6.80 6.13 10.89
N TRP A 31 6.12 5.09 10.40
CA TRP A 31 4.76 5.15 9.88
C TRP A 31 3.82 4.22 10.64
N GLU A 32 4.18 3.80 11.84
CA GLU A 32 3.31 2.99 12.68
C GLU A 32 2.11 3.81 13.14
N SER A 33 0.90 3.28 12.92
CA SER A 33 -0.35 3.91 13.37
C SER A 33 -1.39 2.86 13.70
N GLY A 34 -1.92 2.90 14.92
CA GLY A 34 -2.90 1.93 15.40
C GLY A 34 -2.38 0.50 15.34
N ASN A 35 -2.99 -0.32 14.47
CA ASN A 35 -2.63 -1.72 14.27
C ASN A 35 -1.81 -1.96 12.99
N GLU A 36 -1.41 -0.91 12.26
CA GLU A 36 -0.63 -0.99 11.03
C GLU A 36 0.82 -0.61 11.31
N LEU A 37 1.75 -1.51 11.00
CA LEU A 37 3.18 -1.21 11.08
C LEU A 37 3.61 -0.20 10.02
N VAL A 38 2.90 -0.10 8.89
CA VAL A 38 3.04 1.00 7.94
C VAL A 38 1.63 1.45 7.59
N ALA A 39 1.23 2.58 8.15
CA ALA A 39 -0.03 3.23 7.88
C ALA A 39 -0.01 3.81 6.46
N LYS A 40 -0.37 2.98 5.47
CA LYS A 40 -0.31 3.33 4.05
C LYS A 40 -1.13 4.59 3.74
N SER A 41 -2.25 4.77 4.43
CA SER A 41 -3.09 5.97 4.30
C SER A 41 -2.36 7.26 4.69
N ASP A 42 -1.50 7.22 5.71
CA ASP A 42 -0.75 8.40 6.17
C ASP A 42 0.43 8.70 5.23
N VAL A 43 1.05 7.66 4.68
CA VAL A 43 2.03 7.80 3.58
C VAL A 43 1.38 8.50 2.39
N ILE A 44 0.21 8.02 1.92
CA ILE A 44 -0.50 8.62 0.79
C ILE A 44 -0.86 10.08 1.07
N LYS A 45 -1.43 10.39 2.24
CA LYS A 45 -1.78 11.76 2.62
C LYS A 45 -0.58 12.69 2.63
N ARG A 46 0.59 12.25 3.09
CA ARG A 46 1.80 13.09 3.13
C ARG A 46 2.41 13.27 1.75
N GLU A 47 2.56 12.18 1.01
CA GLU A 47 3.39 12.11 -0.19
C GLU A 47 2.63 12.47 -1.47
N CYS A 48 1.31 12.24 -1.50
CA CYS A 48 0.49 12.38 -2.69
C CYS A 48 -0.51 13.56 -2.61
N GLN A 49 -0.48 14.39 -1.56
CA GLN A 49 -1.42 15.50 -1.37
C GLN A 49 -1.53 16.49 -2.54
N ASN A 50 -0.45 16.63 -3.33
CA ASN A 50 -0.38 17.55 -4.47
C ASN A 50 -0.53 16.84 -5.83
N ASN A 51 -0.81 15.54 -5.81
CA ASN A 51 -0.99 14.77 -7.03
C ASN A 51 -2.41 14.99 -7.56
N GLU A 52 -2.55 15.10 -8.89
CA GLU A 52 -3.85 15.23 -9.55
C GLU A 52 -4.71 13.98 -9.39
N LYS A 53 -4.07 12.81 -9.28
CA LYS A 53 -4.74 11.52 -9.21
C LYS A 53 -3.95 10.52 -8.38
N ILE A 54 -4.66 9.77 -7.53
CA ILE A 54 -4.12 8.73 -6.65
C ILE A 54 -4.70 7.38 -7.09
N ILE A 55 -3.81 6.46 -7.45
CA ILE A 55 -4.16 5.08 -7.83
C ILE A 55 -3.57 4.15 -6.78
N VAL A 56 -4.42 3.33 -6.16
CA VAL A 56 -4.00 2.28 -5.22
C VAL A 56 -4.18 0.92 -5.88
N ILE A 57 -3.17 0.07 -5.76
CA ILE A 57 -3.19 -1.31 -6.22
C ILE A 57 -2.82 -2.20 -5.02
N GLY A 58 -3.74 -3.08 -4.60
CA GLY A 58 -3.56 -3.90 -3.40
C GLY A 58 -4.35 -5.20 -3.41
N ASP A 59 -4.19 -5.99 -2.36
CA ASP A 59 -4.74 -7.35 -2.27
C ASP A 59 -5.25 -7.75 -0.87
N SER A 60 -4.88 -6.99 0.16
CA SER A 60 -5.05 -7.40 1.56
C SER A 60 -5.90 -6.44 2.40
N LEU A 61 -6.30 -6.89 3.58
CA LEU A 61 -6.99 -6.05 4.58
C LEU A 61 -6.22 -4.76 4.89
N THR A 62 -4.88 -4.80 4.89
CA THR A 62 -4.05 -3.62 5.19
C THR A 62 -4.17 -2.52 4.15
N ASP A 63 -4.72 -2.82 2.96
CA ASP A 63 -4.90 -1.87 1.87
C ASP A 63 -6.27 -1.15 1.91
N VAL A 64 -7.17 -1.52 2.82
CA VAL A 64 -8.51 -0.91 2.92
C VAL A 64 -8.42 0.59 3.21
N ASN A 65 -7.60 0.97 4.20
CA ASN A 65 -7.41 2.38 4.54
C ASN A 65 -6.68 3.17 3.44
N ALA A 66 -5.77 2.51 2.72
CA ALA A 66 -5.12 3.12 1.54
C ALA A 66 -6.13 3.37 0.42
N SER A 67 -7.02 2.41 0.17
CA SER A 67 -8.05 2.47 -0.88
C SER A 67 -9.01 3.64 -0.68
N LYS A 68 -9.35 3.97 0.58
CA LYS A 68 -10.16 5.16 0.94
C LYS A 68 -9.53 6.50 0.55
N CYS A 69 -8.21 6.53 0.31
CA CYS A 69 -7.48 7.72 -0.06
C CYS A 69 -7.29 7.86 -1.58
N ALA A 70 -7.82 6.92 -2.38
CA ALA A 70 -7.56 6.82 -3.80
C ALA A 70 -8.74 7.29 -4.66
N ASP A 71 -8.44 7.81 -5.85
CA ASP A 71 -9.44 8.07 -6.89
C ASP A 71 -9.77 6.80 -7.68
N ILE A 72 -8.80 5.88 -7.81
CA ILE A 72 -8.96 4.58 -8.46
C ILE A 72 -8.32 3.52 -7.60
N VAL A 73 -9.04 2.43 -7.38
CA VAL A 73 -8.55 1.25 -6.67
C VAL A 73 -8.54 0.05 -7.61
N PHE A 74 -7.39 -0.60 -7.73
CA PHE A 74 -7.28 -1.95 -8.29
C PHE A 74 -7.11 -2.93 -7.15
N ALA A 75 -8.06 -3.85 -6.99
CA ALA A 75 -8.08 -4.82 -5.91
C ALA A 75 -8.10 -6.26 -6.42
N ARG A 76 -7.58 -7.17 -5.61
CA ARG A 76 -7.70 -8.61 -5.81
C ARG A 76 -7.85 -9.33 -4.47
N ASP A 77 -8.11 -10.63 -4.51
CA ASP A 77 -8.13 -11.52 -3.36
C ASP A 77 -9.02 -10.98 -2.20
N GLY A 78 -8.49 -10.91 -0.98
CA GLY A 78 -9.25 -10.53 0.22
C GLY A 78 -9.73 -9.08 0.18
N LEU A 79 -8.96 -8.17 -0.43
CA LEU A 79 -9.32 -6.76 -0.53
C LEU A 79 -10.66 -6.53 -1.24
N CYS A 80 -10.96 -7.30 -2.29
CA CYS A 80 -12.24 -7.21 -3.01
C CYS A 80 -13.46 -7.36 -2.08
N ASN A 81 -13.38 -8.24 -1.09
CA ASN A 81 -14.48 -8.47 -0.15
C ASN A 81 -14.63 -7.29 0.81
N TYR A 82 -13.53 -6.79 1.37
CA TYR A 82 -13.56 -5.63 2.26
C TYR A 82 -14.08 -4.36 1.57
N LEU A 83 -13.68 -4.12 0.32
CA LEU A 83 -14.15 -2.95 -0.44
C LEU A 83 -15.63 -3.06 -0.79
N LYS A 84 -16.14 -4.27 -1.08
CA LYS A 84 -17.59 -4.50 -1.25
C LYS A 84 -18.37 -4.19 0.03
N GLU A 85 -17.87 -4.67 1.18
CA GLU A 85 -18.50 -4.42 2.49
C GLU A 85 -18.55 -2.94 2.86
N GLU A 86 -17.52 -2.18 2.50
CA GLU A 86 -17.46 -0.73 2.75
C GLU A 86 -18.03 0.13 1.61
N ASN A 87 -18.60 -0.48 0.57
CA ASN A 87 -19.18 0.19 -0.60
C ASN A 87 -18.18 1.15 -1.29
N ILE A 88 -16.93 0.71 -1.43
CA ILE A 88 -15.86 1.41 -2.15
C ILE A 88 -15.76 0.83 -3.56
N GLU A 89 -15.79 1.68 -4.58
CA GLU A 89 -15.62 1.25 -5.97
C GLU A 89 -14.18 0.79 -6.25
N PHE A 90 -14.03 -0.30 -6.99
CA PHE A 90 -12.73 -0.82 -7.39
C PHE A 90 -12.81 -1.59 -8.71
N ILE A 91 -11.65 -1.78 -9.32
CA ILE A 91 -11.43 -2.62 -10.49
C ILE A 91 -10.75 -3.90 -10.03
N GLU A 92 -11.41 -5.05 -10.21
CA GLU A 92 -10.81 -6.34 -9.91
C GLU A 92 -9.72 -6.69 -10.95
N TRP A 93 -8.58 -7.22 -10.50
CA TRP A 93 -7.47 -7.60 -11.40
C TRP A 93 -6.86 -8.96 -11.05
N THR A 94 -6.29 -9.64 -12.05
CA THR A 94 -5.57 -10.91 -11.88
C THR A 94 -4.08 -10.80 -12.21
N ASP A 95 -3.74 -10.02 -13.25
CA ASP A 95 -2.37 -9.71 -13.63
C ASP A 95 -2.24 -8.28 -14.18
N PHE A 96 -1.01 -7.86 -14.49
CA PHE A 96 -0.69 -6.51 -15.01
C PHE A 96 -0.63 -6.43 -16.53
N ASN A 97 -0.93 -7.52 -17.25
CA ASN A 97 -0.77 -7.57 -18.70
C ASN A 97 -2.05 -7.19 -19.43
N HIS A 98 -3.25 -7.54 -18.94
CA HIS A 98 -4.53 -7.25 -19.59
C HIS A 98 -5.69 -7.11 -18.61
#